data_AF-A0A3S4QYX6-F1
#
_entry.id   AF-A0A3S4QYX6-F1
#
_cell.length_a   1.000
_cell.length_b   1.000
_cell.length_c   1.000
_cell.angle_alpha   90.00
_cell.angle_beta   90.00
_cell.angle_gamma   90.00
#
_symmetry.space_group_name_H-M   'P 1'
#
loop_
_entity.id
_entity.type
_entity.pdbx_description
1 polymer ?
#
loop_
_entity_poly.entity_id
_entity_poly.type
_entity_poly.pdbx_seq_one_letter_code
_entity_poly.pdbx_strand_id
1 'polypeptide(L)'
;MAAAPRQDPPRLAYTPAVPDGPDRPWTRGRRTRWWLVVPADLVSVAVSVALAAASTKTLADTPALWWSQLWGPLAGLGLGWLLALVVARGQDHLEVPGPGALVTVVAWAGWAASRTWTGRLSLDWALMSLVLLGATTLGWRVLYGYAKAHDSMVPKPVQRRLDAQAARDLQGRQDPRDAQDLQAAQDPQAAQGTTPER
;
A
#
# COMPACT_ATOMS: atom_id res chain seq x y z
N MET A 1 -12.21 12.03 -63.89
CA MET A 1 -11.21 12.03 -62.80
C MET A 1 -11.92 11.60 -61.52
N ALA A 2 -11.72 10.35 -61.09
CA ALA A 2 -12.30 9.85 -59.85
C ALA A 2 -11.40 10.24 -58.67
N ALA A 3 -11.98 10.87 -57.64
CA ALA A 3 -11.26 11.29 -56.44
C ALA A 3 -10.78 10.07 -55.65
N ALA A 4 -9.51 10.06 -55.26
CA ALA A 4 -8.93 9.03 -54.43
C ALA A 4 -9.61 8.98 -53.04
N PRO A 5 -9.89 7.80 -52.48
CA PRO A 5 -10.48 7.69 -51.15
C PRO A 5 -9.52 8.22 -50.09
N ARG A 6 -10.02 9.11 -49.20
CA ARG A 6 -9.28 9.55 -48.02
C ARG A 6 -8.97 8.33 -47.16
N GLN A 7 -7.69 8.06 -46.95
CA GLN A 7 -7.24 7.11 -45.94
C GLN A 7 -7.38 7.80 -44.59
N ASP A 8 -8.43 7.47 -43.84
CA ASP A 8 -8.50 7.84 -42.43
C ASP A 8 -7.32 7.19 -41.70
N PRO A 9 -6.57 7.93 -40.86
CA PRO A 9 -5.45 7.36 -40.13
C PRO A 9 -5.96 6.18 -39.27
N PRO A 10 -5.21 5.08 -39.16
CA PRO A 10 -5.64 3.91 -38.42
C PRO A 10 -5.97 4.31 -36.99
N ARG A 11 -7.26 4.20 -36.62
CA ARG A 11 -7.70 4.41 -35.24
C ARG A 11 -6.94 3.42 -34.37
N LEU A 12 -6.03 3.93 -33.54
CA LEU A 12 -5.38 3.17 -32.49
C LEU A 12 -6.45 2.67 -31.52
N ALA A 13 -6.93 1.45 -31.76
CA ALA A 13 -7.78 0.73 -30.82
C ALA A 13 -6.91 0.34 -29.61
N TYR A 14 -6.73 1.28 -28.70
CA TYR A 14 -6.13 1.01 -27.40
C TYR A 14 -7.17 0.32 -26.54
N THR A 15 -7.13 -1.01 -26.51
CA THR A 15 -7.78 -1.78 -25.45
C THR A 15 -6.72 -1.95 -24.36
N PRO A 16 -6.73 -1.16 -23.27
CA PRO A 16 -5.85 -1.47 -22.16
C PRO A 16 -6.17 -2.90 -21.72
N ALA A 17 -5.13 -3.69 -21.48
CA ALA A 17 -5.30 -4.91 -20.70
C ALA A 17 -5.72 -4.46 -19.31
N VAL A 18 -7.03 -4.28 -19.10
CA VAL A 18 -7.57 -4.11 -17.76
C VAL A 18 -7.19 -5.39 -17.03
N PRO A 19 -6.45 -5.31 -15.92
CA PRO A 19 -6.02 -6.49 -15.18
C PRO A 19 -7.20 -7.07 -14.39
N ASP A 20 -8.18 -7.60 -15.10
CA ASP A 20 -9.35 -8.30 -14.51
C ASP A 20 -9.17 -9.82 -14.52
N GLY A 21 -7.93 -10.28 -14.73
CA GLY A 21 -7.53 -11.65 -14.42
C GLY A 21 -7.14 -11.81 -12.94
N PRO A 22 -7.04 -13.06 -12.43
CA PRO A 22 -6.51 -13.33 -11.09
C PRO A 22 -5.07 -12.81 -10.88
N ASP A 23 -4.38 -12.42 -11.95
CA ASP A 23 -3.08 -11.76 -11.93
C ASP A 23 -3.24 -10.25 -11.70
N ARG A 24 -3.12 -9.85 -10.43
CA ARG A 24 -3.27 -8.46 -9.98
C ARG A 24 -1.90 -7.75 -10.09
N PRO A 25 -1.67 -6.78 -11.00
CA PRO A 25 -0.35 -6.16 -11.16
C PRO A 25 0.12 -5.37 -9.92
N TRP A 26 -0.78 -5.00 -9.01
CA TRP A 26 -0.44 -4.40 -7.71
C TRP A 26 0.08 -5.40 -6.68
N THR A 27 -0.01 -6.71 -6.96
CA THR A 27 0.56 -7.78 -6.12
C THR A 27 1.87 -8.35 -6.69
N ARG A 28 2.18 -8.09 -7.97
CA ARG A 28 3.37 -8.61 -8.66
C ARG A 28 4.67 -8.13 -7.99
N GLY A 29 5.44 -9.07 -7.44
CA GLY A 29 6.80 -8.85 -6.95
C GLY A 29 6.94 -7.99 -5.69
N ARG A 30 5.84 -7.55 -5.06
CA ARG A 30 5.85 -6.87 -3.77
C ARG A 30 5.32 -7.84 -2.72
N ARG A 31 6.19 -8.74 -2.25
CA ARG A 31 5.95 -9.50 -1.02
C ARG A 31 5.45 -8.52 0.03
N THR A 32 4.26 -8.77 0.57
CA THR A 32 3.77 -8.04 1.73
C THR A 32 4.89 -8.08 2.76
N ARG A 33 5.31 -6.93 3.28
CA ARG A 33 6.40 -6.88 4.26
C ARG A 33 5.83 -7.41 5.57
N TRP A 34 5.79 -8.73 5.73
CA TRP A 34 5.23 -9.44 6.89
C TRP A 34 5.77 -8.89 8.23
N TRP A 35 7.01 -8.39 8.22
CA TRP A 35 7.63 -7.75 9.37
C TRP A 35 6.94 -6.46 9.84
N LEU A 36 6.12 -5.79 9.01
CA LEU A 36 5.34 -4.61 9.41
C LEU A 36 3.98 -4.97 10.03
N VAL A 37 3.43 -6.14 9.69
CA VAL A 37 2.10 -6.57 10.14
C VAL A 37 2.11 -6.91 11.63
N VAL A 38 3.13 -7.65 12.07
CA VAL A 38 3.32 -8.03 13.49
C VAL A 38 3.42 -6.81 14.42
N PRO A 39 4.30 -5.81 14.17
CA PRO A 39 4.37 -4.62 15.02
C PRO A 39 3.09 -3.77 14.94
N ALA A 40 2.42 -3.68 13.79
CA ALA A 40 1.15 -2.97 13.68
C ALA A 40 0.04 -3.64 14.52
N ASP A 41 -0.01 -4.98 14.54
CA ASP A 41 -0.94 -5.72 15.39
C ASP A 41 -0.60 -5.59 16.87
N LEU A 42 0.68 -5.58 17.23
CA LEU A 42 1.11 -5.31 18.62
C LEU A 42 0.69 -3.91 19.07
N VAL A 43 0.87 -2.89 18.24
CA VAL A 43 0.40 -1.52 18.51
C VAL A 43 -1.13 -1.50 18.64
N SER A 44 -1.84 -2.20 17.75
CA SER A 44 -3.31 -2.29 17.79
C SER A 44 -3.79 -2.89 19.11
N VAL A 45 -3.18 -4.01 19.54
CA VAL A 45 -3.47 -4.65 20.83
C VAL A 45 -3.13 -3.71 21.98
N ALA A 46 -1.97 -3.05 21.98
CA ALA A 46 -1.57 -2.12 23.03
C ALA A 46 -2.56 -0.96 23.18
N VAL A 47 -2.98 -0.36 22.06
CA VAL A 47 -4.00 0.70 22.04
C VAL A 47 -5.32 0.18 22.58
N SER A 48 -5.78 -0.98 22.10
CA SER A 48 -7.06 -1.56 22.53
C SER A 48 -7.06 -1.89 24.03
N VAL A 49 -5.97 -2.46 24.53
CA VAL A 49 -5.76 -2.77 25.95
C VAL A 49 -5.76 -1.50 26.80
N ALA A 50 -5.06 -0.44 26.38
CA ALA A 50 -5.03 0.82 27.09
C ALA A 50 -6.42 1.47 27.19
N LEU A 51 -7.17 1.51 26.07
CA LEU A 51 -8.51 2.09 26.04
C LEU A 51 -9.51 1.26 26.88
N ALA A 52 -9.43 -0.07 26.84
CA ALA A 52 -10.27 -0.93 27.68
C ALA A 52 -9.90 -0.86 29.18
N ALA A 53 -8.63 -0.60 29.50
CA ALA A 53 -8.20 -0.33 30.88
C ALA A 53 -8.75 1.01 31.37
N ALA A 54 -8.68 2.04 30.52
CA ALA A 54 -9.24 3.36 30.82
C ALA A 54 -10.76 3.29 31.04
N SER A 55 -11.50 2.55 30.20
CA SER A 55 -12.97 2.44 30.32
C SER A 55 -13.42 1.75 31.61
N THR A 56 -12.56 0.94 32.21
CA THR A 56 -12.86 0.22 33.47
C THR A 56 -12.21 0.85 34.70
N LYS A 57 -11.56 2.02 34.57
CA LYS A 57 -10.80 2.71 35.64
C LYS A 57 -9.77 1.80 36.34
N THR A 58 -9.32 0.76 35.65
CA THR A 58 -8.58 -0.33 36.28
C THR A 58 -7.09 -0.07 36.44
N LEU A 59 -6.54 1.04 35.92
CA LEU A 59 -5.10 1.34 35.97
C LEU A 59 -4.51 1.38 37.40
N ALA A 60 -5.34 1.49 38.45
CA ALA A 60 -4.90 1.53 39.84
C ALA A 60 -4.71 0.15 40.49
N ASP A 61 -5.35 -0.92 40.01
CA ASP A 61 -5.30 -2.26 40.65
C ASP A 61 -4.22 -3.13 39.99
N THR A 62 -3.08 -3.33 40.66
CA THR A 62 -1.83 -3.66 39.95
C THR A 62 -1.52 -5.16 39.72
N PRO A 63 -1.80 -6.12 40.63
CA PRO A 63 -1.29 -7.49 40.47
C PRO A 63 -2.26 -8.56 39.93
N ALA A 64 -3.58 -8.33 39.82
CA ALA A 64 -4.47 -9.27 39.11
C ALA A 64 -4.78 -8.81 37.67
N LEU A 65 -4.47 -7.55 37.39
CA LEU A 65 -4.81 -6.85 36.17
C LEU A 65 -3.82 -7.10 35.03
N TRP A 66 -2.53 -7.28 35.34
CA TRP A 66 -1.52 -7.56 34.32
C TRP A 66 -1.83 -8.86 33.55
N TRP A 67 -2.35 -9.88 34.23
CA TRP A 67 -2.66 -11.16 33.58
C TRP A 67 -3.83 -11.05 32.58
N SER A 68 -4.97 -10.49 33.01
CA SER A 68 -6.17 -10.41 32.17
C SER A 68 -6.14 -9.26 31.16
N GLN A 69 -5.37 -8.20 31.43
CA GLN A 69 -5.31 -7.02 30.56
C GLN A 69 -4.17 -7.10 29.54
N LEU A 70 -3.04 -7.74 29.87
CA LEU A 70 -1.89 -7.85 28.96
C LEU A 70 -1.72 -9.28 28.43
N TRP A 71 -1.71 -10.29 29.29
CA TRP A 71 -1.30 -11.63 28.88
C TRP A 71 -2.35 -12.35 28.01
N GLY A 72 -3.63 -12.25 28.37
CA GLY A 72 -4.74 -12.78 27.57
C GLY A 72 -4.74 -12.35 26.10
N PRO A 73 -4.76 -11.04 25.80
CA PRO A 73 -4.76 -10.56 24.42
C PRO A 73 -3.44 -10.84 23.68
N LEU A 74 -2.28 -10.80 24.36
CA LEU A 74 -0.99 -11.14 23.74
C LEU A 74 -0.88 -12.62 23.39
N ALA A 75 -1.31 -13.52 24.30
CA ALA A 75 -1.34 -14.95 24.05
C ALA A 75 -2.31 -15.29 22.91
N GLY A 76 -3.49 -14.68 22.91
CA GLY A 76 -4.45 -14.79 21.81
C GLY A 76 -3.88 -14.27 20.49
N LEU A 77 -3.15 -13.15 20.49
CA LEU A 77 -2.49 -12.62 19.30
C LEU A 77 -1.45 -13.60 18.74
N GLY A 78 -0.59 -14.15 19.60
CA GLY A 78 0.41 -15.14 19.21
C GLY A 78 -0.24 -16.40 18.62
N LEU A 79 -1.27 -16.92 19.27
CA LEU A 79 -2.03 -18.08 18.75
C LEU A 79 -2.73 -17.76 17.44
N GLY A 80 -3.34 -16.58 17.32
CA GLY A 80 -3.98 -16.10 16.11
C GLY A 80 -3.01 -16.04 14.94
N TRP A 81 -1.79 -15.55 15.19
CA TRP A 81 -0.72 -15.52 14.20
C TRP A 81 -0.23 -16.92 13.81
N LEU A 82 -0.09 -17.84 14.76
CA LEU A 82 0.24 -19.24 14.46
C LEU A 82 -0.82 -19.89 13.57
N LEU A 83 -2.10 -19.68 13.88
CA LEU A 83 -3.22 -20.17 13.09
C LEU A 83 -3.27 -19.51 11.71
N ALA A 84 -3.07 -18.19 11.64
CA ALA A 84 -3.02 -17.46 10.38
C ALA A 84 -1.85 -17.91 9.50
N LEU A 85 -0.69 -18.23 10.08
CA LEU A 85 0.45 -18.79 9.35
C LEU A 85 0.14 -20.17 8.78
N VAL A 86 -0.59 -21.02 9.52
CA VAL A 86 -1.04 -22.34 9.05
C VAL A 86 -2.05 -22.18 7.91
N VAL A 87 -3.05 -21.32 8.08
CA VAL A 87 -4.12 -21.07 7.10
C VAL A 87 -3.60 -20.38 5.84
N ALA A 88 -2.63 -19.46 5.98
CA ALA A 88 -2.05 -18.70 4.89
C ALA A 88 -0.79 -19.35 4.30
N ARG A 89 -0.47 -20.62 4.62
CA ARG A 89 0.64 -21.34 3.97
C ARG A 89 0.42 -21.35 2.45
N GLY A 90 1.27 -20.60 1.73
CA GLY A 90 1.23 -20.49 0.27
C GLY A 90 0.41 -19.30 -0.28
N GLN A 91 -0.11 -18.41 0.56
CA GLN A 91 -0.77 -17.17 0.14
C GLN A 91 0.14 -15.97 0.45
N ASP A 92 0.63 -15.29 -0.59
CA ASP A 92 1.59 -14.18 -0.44
C ASP A 92 0.98 -12.86 0.08
N HIS A 93 -0.33 -12.83 0.39
CA HIS A 93 -1.07 -11.60 0.70
C HIS A 93 -1.98 -11.76 1.93
N LEU A 94 -1.45 -11.59 3.15
CA LEU A 94 -2.27 -11.50 4.38
C LEU A 94 -3.13 -10.23 4.48
N GLU A 95 -3.03 -9.35 3.49
CA GLU A 95 -3.94 -8.23 3.28
C GLU A 95 -5.31 -8.68 2.72
N VAL A 96 -5.47 -9.97 2.38
CA VAL A 96 -6.78 -10.58 2.18
C VAL A 96 -7.50 -10.64 3.55
N PRO A 97 -8.77 -10.19 3.65
CA PRO A 97 -9.47 -10.01 4.93
C PRO A 97 -9.58 -11.28 5.80
N GLY A 98 -9.43 -12.49 5.22
CA GLY A 98 -9.55 -13.77 5.92
C GLY A 98 -8.55 -13.98 7.06
N PRO A 99 -7.24 -14.16 6.79
CA PRO A 99 -6.25 -14.43 7.84
C PRO A 99 -6.12 -13.30 8.86
N GLY A 100 -6.30 -12.03 8.46
CA GLY A 100 -6.31 -10.89 9.39
C GLY A 100 -7.48 -10.94 10.37
N ALA A 101 -8.69 -11.24 9.89
CA ALA A 101 -9.86 -11.40 10.75
C ALA A 101 -9.70 -12.57 11.74
N LEU A 102 -9.05 -13.66 11.34
CA LEU A 102 -8.75 -14.79 12.22
C LEU A 102 -7.84 -14.37 13.39
N VAL A 103 -6.78 -13.61 13.12
CA VAL A 103 -5.89 -13.08 14.17
C VAL A 103 -6.68 -12.24 15.16
N THR A 104 -7.54 -11.34 14.69
CA THR A 104 -8.38 -10.48 15.53
C THR A 104 -9.33 -11.30 16.41
N VAL A 105 -10.03 -12.30 15.85
CA VAL A 105 -10.99 -13.13 16.59
C VAL A 105 -10.28 -13.95 17.66
N VAL A 106 -9.13 -14.55 17.36
CA VAL A 106 -8.37 -15.37 18.31
C VAL A 106 -7.74 -14.50 19.40
N ALA A 107 -7.23 -13.32 19.05
CA ALA A 107 -6.74 -12.34 20.02
C ALA A 107 -7.85 -11.89 20.98
N TRP A 108 -9.04 -11.59 20.45
CA TRP A 108 -10.19 -11.25 21.28
C TRP A 108 -10.64 -12.43 22.16
N ALA A 109 -10.70 -13.65 21.62
CA ALA A 109 -11.09 -14.83 22.38
C ALA A 109 -10.12 -15.10 23.55
N GLY A 110 -8.81 -14.95 23.33
CA GLY A 110 -7.81 -15.05 24.40
C GLY A 110 -8.01 -13.97 25.48
N TRP A 111 -8.35 -12.75 25.07
CA TRP A 111 -8.66 -11.67 26.01
C TRP A 111 -9.94 -11.94 26.81
N ALA A 112 -11.02 -12.34 26.14
CA ALA A 112 -12.29 -12.69 26.77
C ALA A 112 -12.12 -13.85 27.75
N ALA A 113 -11.40 -14.92 27.36
CA ALA A 113 -11.09 -16.06 28.23
C ALA A 113 -10.35 -15.62 29.51
N SER A 114 -9.33 -14.76 29.39
CA SER A 114 -8.61 -14.26 30.56
C SER A 114 -9.51 -13.43 31.52
N ARG A 115 -10.51 -12.75 30.98
CA ARG A 115 -11.53 -12.03 31.76
C ARG A 115 -12.58 -12.95 32.37
N THR A 116 -12.95 -14.05 31.70
CA THR A 116 -13.84 -15.07 32.30
C THR A 116 -13.19 -15.71 33.51
N TRP A 117 -11.89 -16.05 33.43
CA TRP A 117 -11.13 -16.60 34.56
C TRP A 117 -11.17 -15.66 35.76
N THR A 118 -11.02 -14.35 35.54
CA THR A 118 -11.04 -13.35 36.62
C THR A 118 -12.46 -12.93 37.05
N GLY A 119 -13.52 -13.51 36.47
CA GLY A 119 -14.91 -13.17 36.79
C GLY A 119 -15.33 -11.76 36.36
N ARG A 120 -14.64 -11.15 35.39
CA ARG A 120 -14.81 -9.75 34.97
C ARG A 120 -15.39 -9.59 33.56
N LEU A 121 -15.88 -10.67 32.95
CA LEU A 121 -16.51 -10.61 31.64
C LEU A 121 -17.96 -10.12 31.77
N SER A 122 -18.30 -9.04 31.09
CA SER A 122 -19.68 -8.65 30.81
C SER A 122 -19.90 -8.62 29.30
N LEU A 123 -21.16 -8.79 28.86
CA LEU A 123 -21.50 -8.78 27.43
C LEU A 123 -21.14 -7.43 26.79
N ASP A 124 -21.46 -6.32 27.46
CA ASP A 124 -21.17 -4.97 26.97
C ASP A 124 -19.67 -4.73 26.79
N TRP A 125 -18.86 -5.16 27.76
CA TRP A 125 -17.41 -5.08 27.66
C TRP A 125 -16.87 -5.98 26.55
N ALA A 126 -17.42 -7.18 26.40
CA ALA A 126 -17.01 -8.14 25.39
C ALA A 126 -17.26 -7.61 23.97
N LEU A 127 -18.43 -7.01 23.74
CA LEU A 127 -18.78 -6.37 22.47
C LEU A 127 -17.93 -5.12 22.22
N MET A 128 -17.78 -4.26 23.21
CA MET A 128 -16.96 -3.04 23.10
C MET A 128 -15.50 -3.37 22.77
N SER A 129 -14.89 -4.33 23.48
CA SER A 129 -13.51 -4.76 23.24
C SER A 129 -13.32 -5.44 21.89
N LEU A 130 -14.31 -6.22 21.43
CA LEU A 130 -14.30 -6.81 20.09
C LEU A 130 -14.31 -5.73 19.00
N VAL A 131 -15.20 -4.75 19.13
CA VAL A 131 -15.30 -3.64 18.17
C VAL A 131 -14.03 -2.81 18.17
N LEU A 132 -13.50 -2.49 19.35
CA LEU A 132 -12.27 -1.71 19.47
C LEU A 132 -11.07 -2.44 18.86
N LEU A 133 -10.90 -3.73 19.15
CA LEU A 133 -9.82 -4.54 18.60
C LEU A 133 -9.99 -4.74 17.09
N GLY A 134 -11.22 -4.98 16.63
CA GLY A 134 -11.55 -5.07 15.22
C GLY A 134 -11.23 -3.79 14.47
N ALA A 135 -11.62 -2.64 15.01
CA ALA A 135 -11.34 -1.33 14.40
C ALA A 135 -9.84 -1.03 14.32
N THR A 136 -9.05 -1.33 15.35
CA THR A 136 -7.60 -1.07 15.34
C THR A 136 -6.88 -2.05 14.41
N THR A 137 -7.14 -3.36 14.54
CA THR A 137 -6.47 -4.40 13.75
C THR A 137 -6.88 -4.41 12.28
N LEU A 138 -8.18 -4.25 11.96
CA LEU A 138 -8.64 -4.20 10.56
C LEU A 138 -8.46 -2.80 9.96
N GLY A 139 -8.62 -1.75 10.76
CA GLY A 139 -8.54 -0.36 10.29
C GLY A 139 -7.18 -0.01 9.72
N TRP A 140 -6.08 -0.42 10.36
CA TRP A 140 -4.75 -0.18 9.80
C TRP A 140 -4.54 -0.94 8.48
N ARG A 141 -5.11 -2.15 8.34
CA ARG A 141 -5.04 -2.95 7.10
C ARG A 141 -5.80 -2.29 5.96
N VAL A 142 -6.98 -1.73 6.24
CA VAL A 142 -7.75 -0.93 5.28
C VAL A 142 -6.99 0.31 4.88
N LEU A 143 -6.42 1.05 5.85
CA LEU A 143 -5.63 2.26 5.58
C LEU A 143 -4.36 1.95 4.77
N TYR A 144 -3.68 0.84 5.07
CA TYR A 144 -2.53 0.36 4.33
C TYR A 144 -2.92 -0.05 2.91
N GLY A 145 -4.02 -0.79 2.74
CA GLY A 145 -4.57 -1.14 1.43
C GLY A 145 -4.92 0.08 0.60
N TYR A 146 -5.50 1.11 1.22
CA TYR A 146 -5.80 2.40 0.60
C TYR A 146 -4.53 3.15 0.18
N ALA A 147 -3.53 3.28 1.07
CA ALA A 147 -2.25 3.92 0.75
C ALA A 147 -1.53 3.19 -0.40
N LYS A 148 -1.57 1.86 -0.40
CA LYS A 148 -1.00 1.02 -1.45
C LYS A 148 -1.75 1.13 -2.78
N ALA A 149 -3.08 1.31 -2.74
CA ALA A 149 -3.88 1.61 -3.93
C ALA A 149 -3.53 3.00 -4.49
N HIS A 150 -3.29 4.00 -3.62
CA HIS A 150 -2.77 5.32 -3.99
C HIS A 150 -1.41 5.27 -4.66
N ASP A 151 -0.46 4.51 -4.10
CA ASP A 151 0.86 4.27 -4.73
C ASP A 151 0.76 3.58 -6.10
N SER A 152 -0.36 2.90 -6.38
CA SER A 152 -0.64 2.29 -7.69
C SER A 152 -1.25 3.26 -8.69
N MET A 153 -1.82 4.39 -8.24
CA MET A 153 -2.44 5.42 -9.10
C MET A 153 -1.42 6.33 -9.79
N VAL A 154 -0.13 6.20 -9.47
CA VAL A 154 0.96 6.58 -10.37
C VAL A 154 1.43 5.29 -11.03
N PRO A 155 0.92 4.92 -12.22
CA PRO A 155 1.35 3.68 -12.85
C PRO A 155 2.86 3.80 -13.11
N LYS A 156 3.66 2.90 -12.53
CA LYS A 156 5.09 2.76 -12.87
C LYS A 156 5.39 2.86 -14.37
N PRO A 157 4.56 2.34 -15.30
CA PRO A 157 4.78 2.59 -16.72
C PRO A 157 4.61 4.06 -17.15
N VAL A 158 3.70 4.84 -16.55
CA VAL A 158 3.58 6.29 -16.78
C VAL A 158 4.80 7.00 -16.21
N GLN A 159 5.25 6.65 -15.02
CA GLN A 159 6.44 7.23 -14.42
C GLN A 159 7.70 6.94 -15.25
N ARG A 160 7.87 5.71 -15.75
CA ARG A 160 8.95 5.37 -16.70
C ARG A 160 8.88 6.15 -18.00
N ARG A 161 7.67 6.45 -18.51
CA ARG A 161 7.50 7.27 -19.72
C ARG A 161 7.86 8.73 -19.45
N LEU A 162 7.48 9.27 -18.30
CA LEU A 162 7.85 10.61 -17.86
C LEU A 162 9.37 10.73 -17.65
N ASP A 163 9.99 9.74 -16.99
CA ASP A 163 11.44 9.70 -16.79
C ASP A 163 12.19 9.60 -18.13
N ALA A 164 11.68 8.78 -19.06
CA ALA A 164 12.25 8.66 -20.40
C ALA A 164 11.99 9.88 -21.30
N GLN A 165 10.97 10.67 -21.02
CA GLN A 165 10.74 11.97 -21.66
C GLN A 165 11.70 13.01 -21.08
N ALA A 166 11.80 13.11 -19.76
CA ALA A 166 12.73 14.01 -19.08
C ALA A 166 14.20 13.75 -19.48
N ALA A 167 14.60 12.48 -19.64
CA ALA A 167 15.92 12.12 -20.12
C ALA A 167 16.17 12.56 -21.57
N ARG A 168 15.17 12.44 -22.45
CA ARG A 168 15.26 12.89 -23.85
C ARG A 168 15.29 14.42 -23.95
N ASP A 169 14.53 15.12 -23.14
CA ASP A 169 14.51 16.59 -23.11
C ASP A 169 15.86 17.16 -22.61
N LEU A 170 16.49 16.48 -21.63
CA LEU A 170 17.85 16.82 -21.18
C LEU A 170 18.91 16.53 -22.25
N GLN A 171 18.78 15.44 -23.00
CA GLN A 171 19.68 15.11 -24.10
C GLN A 171 19.55 16.08 -25.28
N GLY A 172 18.32 16.46 -25.66
CA GLY A 172 18.10 17.46 -26.72
C GLY A 172 18.71 18.82 -26.36
N ARG A 173 18.54 19.27 -25.11
CA ARG A 173 19.14 20.53 -24.63
C ARG A 173 20.69 20.49 -24.57
N GLN A 174 21.29 19.30 -24.61
CA GLN A 174 22.74 19.10 -24.61
C GLN A 174 23.31 18.77 -26.00
N ASP A 175 22.46 18.69 -27.04
CA ASP A 175 22.93 18.41 -28.40
C ASP A 175 23.76 19.60 -28.92
N PRO A 176 25.04 19.40 -29.28
CA PRO A 176 25.90 20.47 -29.80
C PRO A 176 25.38 21.12 -31.08
N ARG A 177 24.43 20.50 -31.78
CA ARG A 177 23.75 21.11 -32.93
C ARG A 177 22.82 22.25 -32.53
N ASP A 178 22.08 22.13 -31.43
CA ASP A 178 21.25 23.23 -30.93
C ASP A 178 22.13 24.39 -30.45
N ALA A 179 23.31 24.11 -29.90
CA ALA A 179 24.30 25.13 -29.58
C ALA A 179 24.89 25.79 -30.85
N GLN A 180 25.16 25.02 -31.91
CA GLN A 180 25.63 25.53 -33.20
C GLN A 180 24.57 26.32 -33.96
N ASP A 181 23.30 25.92 -33.89
CA ASP A 181 22.17 26.61 -34.53
C ASP A 181 21.85 27.91 -33.79
N LEU A 182 21.98 27.94 -32.45
CA LEU A 182 21.95 29.17 -31.67
C LEU A 182 23.14 30.09 -31.97
N GLN A 183 24.33 29.53 -32.19
CA GLN A 183 25.52 30.28 -32.60
C GLN A 183 25.38 30.84 -34.04
N ALA A 184 24.84 30.05 -34.97
CA ALA A 184 24.60 30.44 -36.36
C ALA A 184 23.47 31.46 -36.49
N ALA A 185 22.45 31.39 -35.62
CA ALA A 185 21.42 32.43 -35.51
C ALA A 185 21.97 33.74 -34.90
N GLN A 186 23.08 33.67 -34.16
CA GLN A 186 23.79 34.84 -33.61
C GLN A 186 24.82 35.45 -34.58
N ASP A 187 25.32 34.68 -35.57
CA ASP A 187 26.28 35.14 -36.59
C ASP A 187 25.70 35.11 -38.04
N PRO A 188 24.87 36.09 -38.43
CA PRO A 188 24.30 36.17 -39.77
C PRO A 188 25.29 36.52 -40.90
N GLN A 189 26.57 36.75 -40.60
CA GLN A 189 27.56 37.24 -41.58
C GLN A 189 28.38 36.14 -42.29
N ALA A 190 28.30 34.87 -41.87
CA ALA A 190 29.12 33.80 -42.45
C ALA A 190 28.59 33.22 -43.79
N ALA A 191 27.35 33.52 -44.19
CA ALA A 191 26.70 32.90 -45.35
C ALA A 191 26.84 33.67 -46.69
N GLN A 192 27.49 34.84 -46.71
CA GLN A 192 27.52 35.72 -47.91
C GLN A 192 28.84 35.73 -48.70
N GLY A 193 29.87 34.99 -48.30
CA GLY A 193 31.18 35.06 -48.95
C GLY A 193 31.52 33.81 -49.77
N THR A 194 31.09 33.72 -51.03
CA THR A 194 31.90 33.23 -52.17
C THR A 194 31.09 33.26 -53.47
N THR A 195 31.16 34.36 -54.20
CA THR A 195 30.91 34.38 -55.66
C THR A 195 32.25 34.74 -56.31
N PRO A 196 32.88 33.85 -57.11
CA PRO A 196 34.09 34.23 -57.82
C PRO A 196 33.68 34.93 -59.13
N GLU A 197 33.96 36.23 -59.25
CA GLU A 197 33.94 36.90 -60.55
C GLU A 197 35.14 36.46 -61.40
N ARG A 198 34.86 36.23 -62.68
CA ARG A 198 35.83 36.01 -63.76
C ARG A 198 36.30 37.32 -64.33
#